data_AF-A0A455UCP5-F1
#
_entry.id   AF-A0A455UCP5-F1
#
_cell.length_a   1.000
_cell.length_b   1.000
_cell.length_c   1.000
_cell.angle_alpha   90.00
_cell.angle_beta   90.00
_cell.angle_gamma   90.00
#
_symmetry.space_group_name_H-M   'P 1'
#
loop_
_entity.id
_entity.type
_entity.pdbx_description
1 polymer ?
#
loop_
_entity_poly.entity_id
_entity_poly.type
_entity_poly.pdbx_seq_one_letter_code
_entity_poly.pdbx_strand_id
1 'polypeptide(L)'
;MNRERRRVIELNGLPAAQVYADLVGVAPEQLSAVIFARHPLAVRIGGQHYVRSIQRVHSDGSLSFYCAVENGIVLTAMQSTPLLENLKIMLAGVSARLGTPSVIIGCDCFLRRMELEALEHVEQASQLLRQAGVVGFNTYGEQHHGMHVNQTFTGVAFGSLPAFDRY
;
A
#
# COMPACT_ATOMS: atom_id res chain seq x y z
N MET A 1 12.47 18.47 -12.35
CA MET A 1 11.28 18.11 -11.54
C MET A 1 10.58 19.37 -11.06
N ASN A 2 9.26 19.48 -11.23
CA ASN A 2 8.46 20.48 -10.53
C ASN A 2 8.08 19.90 -9.15
N ARG A 3 8.74 20.38 -8.08
CA ARG A 3 8.59 19.88 -6.70
C ARG A 3 7.16 19.98 -6.17
N GLU A 4 6.31 20.84 -6.74
CA GLU A 4 4.90 20.95 -6.35
C GLU A 4 3.99 19.90 -7.00
N ARG A 5 4.43 19.21 -8.06
CA ARG A 5 3.53 18.39 -8.89
C ARG A 5 3.64 16.88 -8.74
N ARG A 6 4.49 16.35 -7.84
CA ARG A 6 4.72 14.89 -7.63
C ARG A 6 4.76 14.12 -8.97
N ARG A 7 5.39 14.73 -9.99
CA ARG A 7 5.32 14.31 -11.39
C ARG A 7 6.71 13.97 -11.88
N VAL A 8 6.88 12.73 -12.31
CA VAL A 8 8.10 12.18 -12.88
C VAL A 8 7.92 12.13 -14.39
N ILE A 9 8.74 12.90 -15.10
CA ILE A 9 8.64 13.02 -16.57
C ILE A 9 9.46 11.91 -17.22
N GLU A 10 10.64 11.65 -16.67
CA GLU A 10 11.60 10.69 -17.21
C GLU A 10 12.14 9.77 -16.13
N LEU A 11 12.41 8.53 -16.52
CA LEU A 11 13.19 7.55 -15.77
C LEU A 11 14.33 7.10 -16.69
N ASN A 12 15.57 7.06 -16.19
CA ASN A 12 16.74 6.67 -16.98
C ASN A 12 16.89 7.43 -18.32
N GLY A 13 16.45 8.70 -18.37
CA GLY A 13 16.51 9.53 -19.59
C GLY A 13 15.46 9.19 -20.67
N LEU A 14 14.50 8.33 -20.36
CA LEU A 14 13.39 7.95 -21.24
C LEU A 14 12.04 8.33 -20.62
N PRO A 15 10.95 8.44 -21.40
CA PRO A 15 9.62 8.73 -20.87
C PRO A 15 9.24 7.78 -19.73
N ALA A 16 8.83 8.35 -18.59
CA ALA A 16 8.65 7.58 -17.36
C ALA A 16 7.64 6.42 -17.50
N ALA A 17 6.55 6.65 -18.25
CA ALA A 17 5.55 5.64 -18.54
C ALA A 17 6.14 4.46 -19.34
N GLN A 18 6.97 4.73 -20.35
CA GLN A 18 7.59 3.67 -21.16
C GLN A 18 8.48 2.79 -20.30
N VAL A 19 9.39 3.40 -19.53
CA VAL A 19 10.31 2.64 -18.67
C VAL A 19 9.57 1.81 -17.63
N TYR A 20 8.50 2.35 -17.06
CA TYR A 20 7.68 1.60 -16.12
C TYR A 20 6.92 0.45 -16.79
N ALA A 21 6.35 0.67 -17.98
CA ALA A 21 5.66 -0.37 -18.75
C ALA A 21 6.59 -1.54 -19.08
N ASP A 22 7.80 -1.23 -19.55
CA ASP A 22 8.85 -2.22 -19.84
C ASP A 22 9.25 -2.99 -18.57
N LEU A 23 9.41 -2.29 -17.45
CA LEU A 23 9.78 -2.87 -16.16
C LEU A 23 8.75 -3.88 -15.63
N VAL A 24 7.46 -3.65 -15.90
CA VAL A 24 6.37 -4.52 -15.43
C VAL A 24 5.84 -5.47 -16.52
N GLY A 25 6.42 -5.43 -17.72
CA GLY A 25 6.13 -6.36 -18.82
C GLY A 25 4.79 -6.13 -19.50
N VAL A 26 4.34 -4.88 -19.63
CA VAL A 26 3.07 -4.51 -20.28
C VAL A 26 3.30 -3.44 -21.35
N ALA A 27 2.34 -3.25 -22.26
CA ALA A 27 2.37 -2.12 -23.19
C ALA A 27 2.00 -0.80 -22.45
N PRO A 28 2.55 0.36 -22.85
CA PRO A 28 2.23 1.64 -22.23
C PRO A 28 0.73 1.97 -22.18
N GLU A 29 -0.04 1.51 -23.16
CA GLU A 29 -1.49 1.72 -23.27
C GLU A 29 -2.28 0.89 -22.25
N GLN A 30 -1.67 -0.16 -21.69
CA GLN A 30 -2.26 -1.01 -20.66
C GLN A 30 -2.05 -0.44 -19.24
N LEU A 31 -1.24 0.62 -19.11
CA LEU A 31 -1.00 1.27 -17.83
C LEU A 31 -2.30 1.82 -17.26
N SER A 32 -2.64 1.32 -16.07
CA SER A 32 -3.89 1.62 -15.38
C SER A 32 -3.68 1.57 -13.88
N ALA A 33 -4.66 2.07 -13.11
CA ALA A 33 -4.65 1.99 -11.66
C ALA A 33 -4.43 0.54 -11.15
N VAL A 34 -4.98 -0.44 -11.86
CA VAL A 34 -4.81 -1.87 -11.57
C VAL A 34 -3.34 -2.31 -11.71
N ILE A 35 -2.69 -1.94 -12.81
CA ILE A 35 -1.26 -2.25 -13.01
C ILE A 35 -0.40 -1.56 -11.95
N PHE A 36 -0.69 -0.30 -11.61
CA PHE A 36 0.06 0.43 -10.57
C PHE A 36 -0.08 -0.18 -9.18
N ALA A 37 -1.26 -0.72 -8.84
CA ALA A 37 -1.49 -1.38 -7.55
C ALA A 37 -0.74 -2.72 -7.42
N ARG A 38 -0.61 -3.47 -8.53
CA ARG A 38 0.05 -4.79 -8.55
C ARG A 38 1.57 -4.73 -8.64
N HIS A 39 2.10 -3.64 -9.19
CA HIS A 39 3.53 -3.47 -9.43
C HIS A 39 4.07 -2.18 -8.79
N PRO A 40 3.97 -2.02 -7.45
CA PRO A 40 4.47 -0.82 -6.80
C PRO A 40 5.98 -0.65 -7.03
N LEU A 41 6.44 0.59 -7.04
CA LEU A 41 7.87 0.89 -6.97
C LEU A 41 8.28 1.07 -5.51
N ALA A 42 9.57 0.95 -5.20
CA ALA A 42 10.11 1.32 -3.90
C ALA A 42 11.43 2.08 -4.03
N VAL A 43 11.74 2.86 -3.01
CA VAL A 43 13.06 3.46 -2.80
C VAL A 43 13.70 2.88 -1.55
N ARG A 44 15.01 2.65 -1.58
CA ARG A 44 15.77 2.17 -0.42
C ARG A 44 16.38 3.34 0.35
N ILE A 45 15.96 3.54 1.60
CA ILE A 45 16.45 4.60 2.51
C ILE A 45 16.84 3.94 3.83
N GLY A 46 18.07 4.17 4.32
CA GLY A 46 18.52 3.59 5.59
C GLY A 46 18.46 2.06 5.65
N GLY A 47 18.62 1.38 4.51
CA GLY A 47 18.53 -0.09 4.42
C GLY A 47 17.11 -0.66 4.34
N GLN A 48 16.07 0.18 4.44
CA GLN A 48 14.67 -0.22 4.35
C GLN A 48 14.05 0.21 3.02
N HIS A 49 13.08 -0.56 2.53
CA HIS A 49 12.35 -0.24 1.30
C HIS A 49 11.04 0.46 1.62
N TYR A 50 10.74 1.51 0.86
CA TYR A 50 9.53 2.28 1.02
C TYR A 50 8.81 2.44 -0.30
N VAL A 51 7.53 2.09 -0.30
CA VAL A 51 6.69 2.08 -1.50
C VAL A 51 6.52 3.50 -2.08
N ARG A 52 6.53 3.57 -3.41
CA ARG A 52 6.25 4.73 -4.27
C ARG A 52 5.15 4.35 -5.24
N SER A 53 3.93 4.74 -4.91
CA SER A 53 2.74 4.38 -5.66
C SER A 53 2.46 5.40 -6.75
N ILE A 54 2.35 4.92 -7.98
CA ILE A 54 1.91 5.72 -9.13
C ILE A 54 0.41 5.93 -9.01
N GLN A 55 -0.02 7.18 -9.20
CA GLN A 55 -1.42 7.59 -9.22
C GLN A 55 -2.01 7.49 -10.63
N ARG A 56 -1.29 8.02 -11.62
CA ARG A 56 -1.75 8.04 -13.01
C ARG A 56 -0.60 8.23 -14.00
N VAL A 57 -0.84 7.77 -15.22
CA VAL A 57 -0.10 8.15 -16.43
C VAL A 57 -0.79 9.34 -17.10
N HIS A 58 0.01 10.24 -17.69
CA HIS A 58 -0.44 11.38 -18.47
C HIS A 58 -0.18 11.15 -19.96
N SER A 59 -0.87 11.91 -20.82
CA SER A 59 -0.74 11.81 -22.28
C SER A 59 0.65 12.12 -22.82
N ASP A 60 1.47 12.85 -22.06
CA ASP A 60 2.87 13.15 -22.39
C ASP A 60 3.87 12.08 -21.88
N GLY A 61 3.37 10.93 -21.41
CA GLY A 61 4.19 9.83 -20.92
C GLY A 61 4.79 10.03 -19.53
N SER A 62 4.42 11.11 -18.82
CA SER A 62 4.83 11.31 -17.43
C SER A 62 3.92 10.58 -16.45
N LEU A 63 4.45 10.32 -15.25
CA LEU A 63 3.76 9.62 -14.17
C LEU A 63 3.58 10.56 -12.96
N SER A 64 2.37 10.63 -12.42
CA SER A 64 2.13 11.25 -11.10
C SER A 64 2.19 10.20 -10.00
N PHE A 65 2.78 10.55 -8.87
CA PHE A 65 2.91 9.69 -7.69
C PHE A 65 2.11 10.24 -6.51
N TYR A 66 1.63 9.35 -5.64
CA TYR A 66 0.97 9.75 -4.40
C TYR A 66 1.93 10.47 -3.44
N CYS A 67 3.22 10.14 -3.50
CA CYS A 67 4.27 10.71 -2.67
C CYS A 67 5.37 11.36 -3.53
N ALA A 68 6.20 12.20 -2.91
CA ALA A 68 7.32 12.83 -3.60
C ALA A 68 8.36 11.78 -4.02
N VAL A 69 8.89 11.95 -5.22
CA VAL A 69 10.00 11.19 -5.80
C VAL A 69 11.08 12.22 -6.07
N GLU A 70 12.28 12.07 -5.50
CA GLU A 70 13.37 13.03 -5.73
C GLU A 70 14.21 12.66 -6.95
N ASN A 71 14.87 13.65 -7.56
CA ASN A 71 15.81 13.38 -8.64
C ASN A 71 17.00 12.57 -8.10
N GLY A 72 17.43 11.58 -8.88
CA GLY A 72 18.58 10.74 -8.51
C GLY A 72 18.27 9.59 -7.56
N ILE A 73 17.02 9.40 -7.15
CA ILE A 73 16.64 8.20 -6.39
C ILE A 73 16.53 7.00 -7.32
N VAL A 74 17.00 5.86 -6.84
CA VAL A 74 16.80 4.58 -7.53
C VAL A 74 15.42 4.04 -7.13
N LEU A 75 14.59 3.82 -8.14
CA LEU A 75 13.31 3.13 -8.00
C LEU A 75 13.50 1.64 -8.32
N THR A 76 12.98 0.79 -7.46
CA THR A 76 13.03 -0.66 -7.60
C THR A 76 11.61 -1.18 -7.78
N ALA A 77 11.39 -2.03 -8.78
CA ALA A 77 10.13 -2.75 -8.92
C ALA A 77 9.91 -3.67 -7.73
N MET A 78 8.71 -3.64 -7.17
CA MET A 78 8.27 -4.54 -6.12
C MET A 78 7.13 -5.40 -6.63
N GLN A 79 6.98 -6.56 -6.00
CA GLN A 79 5.81 -7.41 -6.17
C GLN A 79 4.94 -7.27 -4.93
N SER A 80 3.66 -6.96 -5.12
CA SER A 80 2.69 -7.00 -4.03
C SER A 80 2.57 -8.43 -3.50
N THR A 81 2.59 -8.56 -2.17
CA THR A 81 2.29 -9.83 -1.51
C THR A 81 0.76 -10.00 -1.39
N PRO A 82 0.23 -11.24 -1.28
CA PRO A 82 -1.22 -11.46 -1.29
C PRO A 82 -1.92 -10.72 -0.14
N LEU A 83 -2.64 -9.66 -0.48
CA LEU A 83 -3.23 -8.73 0.48
C LEU A 83 -4.20 -9.42 1.45
N LEU A 84 -5.05 -10.32 0.93
CA LEU A 84 -6.01 -11.07 1.76
C LEU A 84 -5.32 -11.96 2.79
N GLU A 85 -4.31 -12.74 2.37
CA GLU A 85 -3.57 -13.61 3.30
C GLU A 85 -2.82 -12.79 4.34
N ASN A 86 -2.18 -11.69 3.94
CA ASN A 86 -1.52 -10.80 4.88
C ASN A 86 -2.48 -10.19 5.90
N LEU A 87 -3.68 -9.78 5.46
CA LEU A 87 -4.72 -9.26 6.35
C LEU A 87 -5.16 -10.33 7.36
N LYS A 88 -5.39 -11.55 6.88
CA LYS A 88 -5.77 -12.70 7.73
C LYS A 88 -4.68 -13.02 8.76
N ILE A 89 -3.42 -13.10 8.34
CA ILE A 89 -2.27 -13.35 9.23
C ILE A 89 -2.15 -12.24 10.28
N MET A 90 -2.27 -10.98 9.86
CA MET A 90 -2.18 -9.84 10.77
C MET A 90 -3.29 -9.87 11.83
N LEU A 91 -4.55 -10.07 11.43
CA LEU A 91 -5.70 -10.16 12.35
C LEU A 91 -5.55 -11.36 13.30
N ALA A 92 -5.10 -12.52 12.81
CA ALA A 92 -4.82 -13.68 13.65
C ALA A 92 -3.71 -13.39 14.68
N GLY A 93 -2.67 -12.66 14.29
CA GLY A 93 -1.59 -12.23 15.18
C GLY A 93 -2.06 -11.26 16.27
N VAL A 94 -3.01 -10.36 15.97
CA VAL A 94 -3.65 -9.51 16.98
C VAL A 94 -4.39 -10.37 18.00
N SER A 95 -5.23 -11.29 17.53
CA SER A 95 -6.02 -12.18 18.39
C SER A 95 -5.14 -13.10 19.25
N ALA A 96 -4.02 -13.60 18.70
CA ALA A 96 -3.08 -14.43 19.44
C ALA A 96 -2.39 -13.66 20.59
N ARG A 97 -2.22 -12.33 20.46
CA ARG A 97 -1.56 -11.50 21.47
C ARG A 97 -2.50 -10.95 22.52
N LEU A 98 -3.76 -10.69 22.17
CA LEU A 98 -4.73 -9.99 23.02
C LEU A 98 -5.93 -10.86 23.43
N GLY A 99 -6.00 -12.11 22.98
CA GLY A 99 -7.26 -12.85 22.95
C GLY A 99 -8.22 -12.23 21.93
N THR A 100 -9.51 -12.57 21.99
CA THR A 100 -10.52 -11.96 21.11
C THR A 100 -10.64 -10.45 21.41
N PRO A 101 -10.29 -9.57 20.46
CA PRO A 101 -10.43 -8.13 20.68
C PRO A 101 -11.91 -7.73 20.82
N SER A 102 -12.21 -6.79 21.71
CA SER A 102 -13.56 -6.21 21.82
C SER A 102 -13.88 -5.29 20.64
N VAL A 103 -12.88 -4.55 20.16
CA VAL A 103 -12.97 -3.71 18.96
C VAL A 103 -11.57 -3.42 18.42
N ILE A 104 -11.47 -3.27 17.10
CA ILE A 104 -10.26 -2.76 16.44
C ILE A 104 -10.66 -1.49 15.68
N ILE A 105 -9.96 -0.38 15.94
CA ILE A 105 -10.10 0.84 15.13
C ILE A 105 -9.02 0.81 14.05
N GLY A 106 -9.42 0.65 12.80
CA GLY A 106 -8.54 0.47 11.65
C GLY A 106 -8.50 1.66 10.68
N CYS A 107 -7.31 1.97 10.19
CA CYS A 107 -7.00 2.90 9.11
C CYS A 107 -6.48 2.08 7.93
N ASP A 108 -7.28 1.92 6.88
CA ASP A 108 -6.93 1.09 5.72
C ASP A 108 -6.54 1.95 4.52
N CYS A 109 -5.29 1.87 4.08
CA CYS A 109 -4.82 2.71 2.96
C CYS A 109 -5.68 2.49 1.70
N PHE A 110 -6.14 3.56 1.06
CA PHE A 110 -6.97 3.53 -0.15
C PHE A 110 -6.35 2.72 -1.29
N LEU A 111 -5.03 2.65 -1.36
CA LEU A 111 -4.32 1.81 -2.33
C LEU A 111 -4.60 0.31 -2.13
N ARG A 112 -4.75 -0.15 -0.87
CA ARG A 112 -5.18 -1.52 -0.55
C ARG A 112 -6.60 -1.77 -1.00
N ARG A 113 -7.48 -0.77 -0.82
CA ARG A 113 -8.86 -0.85 -1.30
C ARG A 113 -8.93 -0.97 -2.82
N MET A 114 -8.18 -0.16 -3.56
CA MET A 114 -8.10 -0.27 -5.02
C MET A 114 -7.54 -1.62 -5.48
N GLU A 115 -6.53 -2.16 -4.79
CA GLU A 115 -6.00 -3.49 -5.08
C GLU A 115 -7.05 -4.59 -4.84
N LEU A 116 -7.80 -4.50 -3.74
CA LEU A 116 -8.92 -5.40 -3.45
C LEU A 116 -10.03 -5.31 -4.50
N GLU A 117 -10.36 -4.11 -4.99
CA GLU A 117 -11.36 -3.92 -6.05
C GLU A 117 -10.88 -4.52 -7.37
N ALA A 118 -9.62 -4.26 -7.73
CA ALA A 118 -9.01 -4.78 -8.95
C ALA A 118 -8.92 -6.32 -8.99
N LEU A 119 -8.81 -6.96 -7.82
CA LEU A 119 -8.75 -8.41 -7.67
C LEU A 119 -10.11 -9.02 -7.28
N GLU A 120 -11.19 -8.24 -7.26
CA GLU A 120 -12.53 -8.70 -6.87
C GLU A 120 -12.56 -9.36 -5.46
N HIS A 121 -11.71 -8.87 -4.57
CA HIS A 121 -11.48 -9.40 -3.22
C HIS A 121 -12.12 -8.55 -2.10
N VAL A 122 -12.86 -7.50 -2.46
CA VAL A 122 -13.50 -6.57 -1.53
C VAL A 122 -14.37 -7.28 -0.50
N GLU A 123 -15.19 -8.23 -0.95
CA GLU A 123 -16.15 -8.89 -0.06
C GLU A 123 -15.42 -9.81 0.94
N GLN A 124 -14.45 -10.58 0.48
CA GLN A 124 -13.61 -11.41 1.34
C GLN A 124 -12.86 -10.58 2.39
N ALA A 125 -12.28 -9.45 1.98
CA ALA A 125 -11.61 -8.53 2.92
C ALA A 125 -12.60 -7.96 3.94
N SER A 126 -13.78 -7.55 3.48
CA SER A 126 -14.82 -6.99 4.35
C SER A 126 -15.32 -8.02 5.37
N GLN A 127 -15.42 -9.30 4.98
CA GLN A 127 -15.76 -10.39 5.89
C GLN A 127 -14.70 -10.59 6.98
N LEU A 128 -13.41 -10.62 6.60
CA LEU A 128 -12.31 -10.73 7.56
C LEU A 128 -12.32 -9.57 8.57
N LEU A 129 -12.50 -8.34 8.09
CA LEU A 129 -12.56 -7.15 8.95
C LEU A 129 -13.76 -7.20 9.90
N ARG A 130 -14.96 -7.60 9.41
CA ARG A 130 -16.16 -7.75 10.24
C ARG A 130 -15.99 -8.83 11.31
N GLN A 131 -15.43 -9.99 10.94
CA GLN A 131 -15.19 -11.10 11.87
C GLN A 131 -14.22 -10.71 12.99
N ALA A 132 -13.23 -9.86 12.70
CA ALA A 132 -12.29 -9.36 13.69
C ALA A 132 -12.77 -8.12 14.46
N GLY A 133 -14.02 -7.67 14.26
CA GLY A 133 -14.57 -6.51 14.96
C GLY A 133 -13.89 -5.19 14.57
N VAL A 134 -13.41 -5.08 13.33
CA VAL A 134 -12.77 -3.85 12.83
C VAL A 134 -13.81 -2.82 12.43
N VAL A 135 -13.67 -1.61 12.95
CA VAL A 135 -14.37 -0.39 12.52
C VAL A 135 -13.35 0.66 12.10
N GLY A 136 -13.70 1.56 11.18
CA GLY A 136 -12.76 2.59 10.75
C GLY A 136 -13.03 3.16 9.36
N PHE A 137 -11.97 3.62 8.70
CA PHE A 137 -12.05 4.35 7.44
C PHE A 137 -10.81 4.17 6.56
N ASN A 138 -10.91 4.59 5.30
CA ASN A 138 -9.79 4.57 4.37
C ASN A 138 -8.93 5.84 4.49
N THR A 139 -7.60 5.68 4.39
CA THR A 139 -6.63 6.79 4.42
C THR A 139 -5.86 6.89 3.11
N TYR A 140 -5.20 8.02 2.85
CA TYR A 140 -4.27 8.14 1.71
C TYR A 140 -2.85 7.66 2.05
N GLY A 141 -2.70 6.76 3.02
CA GLY A 141 -1.43 6.30 3.59
C GLY A 141 -1.22 6.85 5.01
N GLU A 142 -0.04 6.59 5.56
CA GLU A 142 0.33 6.99 6.92
C GLU A 142 1.68 7.69 6.98
N GLN A 143 1.89 8.51 8.01
CA GLN A 143 3.19 9.11 8.28
C GLN A 143 3.88 8.35 9.41
N HIS A 144 5.04 7.77 9.10
CA HIS A 144 5.90 7.09 10.06
C HIS A 144 7.30 7.67 9.98
N HIS A 145 7.80 8.24 11.09
CA HIS A 145 9.10 8.93 11.15
C HIS A 145 9.31 10.01 10.06
N GLY A 146 8.29 10.83 9.80
CA GLY A 146 8.33 11.88 8.78
C GLY A 146 8.20 11.37 7.33
N MET A 147 8.00 10.06 7.15
CA MET A 147 7.89 9.41 5.84
C MET A 147 6.45 8.98 5.54
N HIS A 148 5.96 9.30 4.34
CA HIS A 148 4.66 8.83 3.86
C HIS A 148 4.79 7.39 3.36
N VAL A 149 4.17 6.46 4.09
CA VAL A 149 4.10 5.03 3.76
C VAL A 149 2.71 4.71 3.20
N ASN A 150 2.70 3.90 2.14
CA ASN A 150 1.49 3.49 1.41
C ASN A 150 1.26 1.99 1.57
N GLN A 151 0.07 1.53 1.15
CA GLN A 151 -0.33 0.12 1.19
C GLN A 151 -0.29 -0.51 2.61
N THR A 152 -0.58 0.30 3.62
CA THR A 152 -0.58 -0.15 5.01
C THR A 152 -2.00 -0.30 5.57
N PHE A 153 -2.13 -1.22 6.51
CA PHE A 153 -3.26 -1.29 7.42
C PHE A 153 -2.71 -1.04 8.80
N THR A 154 -3.17 0.02 9.46
CA THR A 154 -2.79 0.33 10.84
C THR A 154 -4.00 0.50 11.71
N GLY A 155 -3.83 0.31 13.01
CA GLY A 155 -4.96 0.38 13.92
C GLY A 155 -4.59 0.14 15.37
N VAL A 156 -5.59 0.36 16.22
CA VAL A 156 -5.52 0.12 17.67
C VAL A 156 -6.54 -0.96 18.01
N ALA A 157 -6.08 -2.02 18.68
CA ALA A 157 -6.93 -3.10 19.14
C ALA A 157 -7.14 -3.00 20.65
N PHE A 158 -8.39 -3.08 21.09
CA PHE A 158 -8.76 -3.12 22.50
C PHE A 158 -9.07 -4.56 22.87
N GLY A 159 -8.26 -5.14 23.74
CA GLY A 159 -8.42 -6.51 24.21
C GLY A 159 -8.41 -6.59 25.73
N SER A 160 -8.76 -7.76 26.23
CA SER A 160 -8.63 -8.10 27.65
C SER A 160 -7.21 -8.60 27.89
N LEU A 161 -6.59 -8.27 29.02
CA LEU A 161 -5.38 -8.98 29.45
C LEU A 161 -5.71 -10.48 29.53
N PRO A 162 -4.81 -11.38 29.10
CA PRO A 162 -5.00 -12.80 29.38
C PRO A 162 -5.30 -12.96 30.87
N ALA A 163 -6.37 -13.67 31.20
CA ALA A 163 -6.61 -14.02 32.58
C ALA A 163 -5.38 -14.79 33.07
N PHE A 164 -4.54 -14.16 33.89
CA PHE A 164 -3.59 -14.92 34.67
C PHE A 164 -4.45 -15.77 35.60
N ASP A 165 -4.46 -17.08 35.36
CA ASP A 165 -4.93 -18.03 36.35
C ASP A 165 -4.14 -17.76 37.63
N ARG A 166 -4.79 -17.08 38.57
CA ARG A 166 -4.25 -16.83 39.90
C ARG A 166 -4.33 -18.16 40.63
N TYR A 167 -3.19 -18.83 40.76
CA TYR A 167 -2.99 -19.87 41.77
C TYR A 167 -3.23 -19.31 43.17
#